data_AF-M0AFC6-F1
#
_entry.id   AF-M0AFC6-F1
#
_cell.length_a   1.000
_cell.length_b   1.000
_cell.length_c   1.000
_cell.angle_alpha   90.00
_cell.angle_beta   90.00
_cell.angle_gamma   90.00
#
_symmetry.space_group_name_H-M   'P 1'
#
loop_
_entity.id
_entity.type
_entity.pdbx_description
1 polymer ?
#
loop_
_entity_poly.entity_id
_entity_poly.type
_entity_poly.pdbx_seq_one_letter_code
_entity_poly.pdbx_strand_id
1 'polypeptide(L)'
;MSFDPNVPWDLVSEVRRSRRKSQIINRLHEEPASASEIASEIGLQTDSVSNYFRELKKTDPKLIKCLTPDQPHHRLYGLTETGDTVYEYIPNE
;
A
#
# COMPACT_ATOMS: atom_id res chain seq x y z
N MET A 1 -24.70 7.77 -3.40
CA MET A 1 -23.31 8.11 -3.03
C MET A 1 -23.03 9.50 -3.56
N SER A 2 -22.82 10.47 -2.68
CA SER A 2 -22.27 11.78 -3.03
C SER A 2 -20.80 11.60 -3.39
N PHE A 3 -20.36 12.18 -4.50
CA PHE A 3 -18.95 12.24 -4.89
C PHE A 3 -18.22 13.13 -3.89
N ASP A 4 -17.26 12.56 -3.14
CA ASP A 4 -16.35 13.35 -2.30
C ASP A 4 -15.17 13.81 -3.17
N PRO A 5 -15.02 15.12 -3.43
CA PRO A 5 -13.92 15.65 -4.25
C PRO A 5 -12.55 15.53 -3.58
N ASN A 6 -12.48 15.23 -2.28
CA ASN A 6 -11.21 15.09 -1.56
C ASN A 6 -10.62 13.67 -1.65
N VAL A 7 -11.38 12.72 -2.20
CA VAL A 7 -10.90 11.35 -2.40
C VAL A 7 -10.05 11.31 -3.68
N PRO A 8 -8.83 10.75 -3.64
CA PRO A 8 -7.97 10.63 -4.81
C PRO A 8 -8.44 9.47 -5.71
N TRP A 9 -9.53 9.68 -6.45
CA TRP A 9 -10.22 8.64 -7.23
C TRP A 9 -9.33 7.94 -8.27
N ASP A 10 -8.33 8.64 -8.84
CA ASP A 10 -7.37 8.03 -9.75
C ASP A 10 -6.49 6.98 -9.05
N LEU A 11 -6.05 7.25 -7.81
CA LEU A 11 -5.30 6.30 -7.00
C LEU A 11 -6.18 5.13 -6.55
N VAL A 12 -7.45 5.41 -6.18
CA VAL A 12 -8.44 4.35 -5.88
C VAL A 12 -8.60 3.42 -7.07
N SER A 13 -8.81 3.98 -8.27
CA SER A 13 -8.94 3.20 -9.50
C SER A 13 -7.67 2.38 -9.80
N GLU A 14 -6.49 2.97 -9.61
CA GLU A 14 -5.20 2.30 -9.79
C GLU A 14 -5.01 1.11 -8.84
N VAL A 15 -5.36 1.26 -7.57
CA VAL A 15 -5.22 0.19 -6.58
C VAL A 15 -6.29 -0.89 -6.82
N ARG A 16 -7.55 -0.51 -7.08
CA ARG A 16 -8.65 -1.45 -7.34
C ARG A 16 -8.38 -2.38 -8.51
N ARG A 17 -7.80 -1.89 -9.61
CA ARG A 17 -7.49 -2.73 -10.78
C ARG A 17 -6.34 -3.72 -10.54
N SER A 18 -5.61 -3.59 -9.42
CA SER A 18 -4.50 -4.46 -9.07
C SER A 18 -4.76 -5.19 -7.76
N ARG A 19 -5.12 -6.47 -7.86
CA ARG A 19 -5.34 -7.34 -6.69
C ARG A 19 -4.14 -7.32 -5.73
N ARG A 20 -2.91 -7.28 -6.26
CA ARG A 20 -1.69 -7.26 -5.43
C ARG A 20 -1.51 -5.95 -4.68
N LYS A 21 -1.80 -4.80 -5.32
CA LYS A 21 -1.77 -3.50 -4.62
C LYS A 21 -2.86 -3.45 -3.53
N SER A 22 -4.05 -3.96 -3.83
CA SER A 22 -5.13 -4.02 -2.84
C SER A 22 -4.74 -4.87 -1.63
N GLN A 23 -4.22 -6.09 -1.84
CA GLN A 23 -3.70 -6.95 -0.77
C GLN A 23 -2.63 -6.27 0.07
N ILE A 24 -1.68 -5.56 -0.56
CA ILE A 24 -0.62 -4.84 0.15
C ILE A 24 -1.18 -3.69 0.98
N ILE A 25 -2.11 -2.89 0.43
CA ILE A 25 -2.72 -1.77 1.16
C ILE A 25 -3.55 -2.28 2.33
N ASN A 26 -4.39 -3.30 2.13
CA ASN A 26 -5.15 -3.94 3.21
C ASN A 26 -4.21 -4.42 4.32
N ARG A 27 -3.14 -5.12 3.94
CA ARG A 27 -2.20 -5.65 4.92
C ARG A 27 -1.47 -4.55 5.70
N LEU A 28 -1.09 -3.45 5.04
CA LEU A 28 -0.42 -2.32 5.68
C LEU A 28 -1.36 -1.44 6.53
N HIS A 29 -2.68 -1.52 6.29
CA HIS A 29 -3.67 -0.87 7.13
C HIS A 29 -3.83 -1.59 8.48
N GLU A 30 -3.75 -2.92 8.49
CA GLU A 30 -3.83 -3.72 9.72
C GLU A 30 -2.67 -3.42 10.67
N GLU A 31 -1.44 -3.46 10.16
CA GLU A 31 -0.24 -3.09 10.91
C GLU A 31 0.95 -2.81 9.97
N PRO A 32 1.96 -2.03 10.41
CA PRO A 32 3.18 -1.85 9.66
C PRO A 32 3.93 -3.16 9.42
N ALA A 33 4.40 -3.38 8.19
CA ALA A 33 5.10 -4.59 7.80
C ALA A 33 6.25 -4.32 6.83
N SER A 34 7.21 -5.23 6.78
CA SER A 34 8.27 -5.26 5.78
C SER A 34 7.82 -5.94 4.49
N ALA A 35 8.54 -5.68 3.40
CA ALA A 35 8.25 -6.33 2.11
C ALA A 35 8.36 -7.87 2.18
N SER A 36 9.26 -8.40 3.01
CA SER A 36 9.45 -9.85 3.21
C SER A 36 8.28 -10.49 3.97
N GLU A 37 7.74 -9.81 4.98
CA GLU A 37 6.59 -10.32 5.74
C GLU A 37 5.37 -10.41 4.83
N ILE A 38 5.03 -9.32 4.14
CA ILE A 38 3.90 -9.31 3.21
C ILE A 38 4.10 -10.35 2.11
N ALA A 39 5.30 -10.46 1.54
CA ALA A 39 5.61 -11.44 0.50
C ALA A 39 5.32 -12.88 0.96
N SER A 40 5.71 -13.22 2.19
CA SER A 40 5.44 -14.52 2.79
C SER A 40 3.94 -14.78 2.96
N GLU A 41 3.19 -13.78 3.42
CA GLU A 41 1.75 -13.90 3.68
C GLU A 41 0.92 -14.04 2.39
N ILE A 42 1.22 -13.25 1.36
CA ILE A 42 0.43 -13.22 0.11
C ILE A 42 0.96 -14.15 -0.98
N GLY A 43 1.97 -14.96 -0.66
CA GLY A 43 2.56 -15.98 -1.54
C GLY A 43 3.30 -15.40 -2.74
N LEU A 44 4.07 -14.32 -2.54
CA LEU A 44 4.86 -13.66 -3.58
C LEU A 44 6.36 -13.68 -3.26
N GLN A 45 7.16 -13.37 -4.28
CA GLN A 45 8.57 -13.08 -4.09
C GLN A 45 8.76 -11.69 -3.49
N THR A 46 9.73 -11.55 -2.57
CA THR A 46 10.05 -10.27 -1.91
C THR A 46 10.37 -9.16 -2.92
N ASP A 47 11.00 -9.49 -4.05
CA ASP A 47 11.31 -8.54 -5.12
C ASP A 47 10.04 -7.99 -5.79
N SER A 48 9.01 -8.83 -5.96
CA SER A 48 7.72 -8.41 -6.50
C SER A 48 7.05 -7.41 -5.56
N VAL A 49 7.01 -7.71 -4.25
CA VAL A 49 6.46 -6.79 -3.24
C VAL A 49 7.27 -5.51 -3.16
N SER A 50 8.60 -5.59 -3.24
CA SER A 50 9.48 -4.42 -3.26
C SER A 50 9.23 -3.51 -4.46
N ASN A 51 8.91 -4.08 -5.63
CA ASN A 51 8.50 -3.31 -6.80
C ASN A 51 7.15 -2.61 -6.57
N TYR A 52 6.15 -3.30 -6.02
CA TYR A 52 4.89 -2.66 -5.65
C TYR A 52 5.07 -1.55 -4.61
N PHE A 53 5.92 -1.75 -3.59
CA PHE A 53 6.25 -0.71 -2.62
C PHE A 53 6.88 0.51 -3.29
N ARG A 54 7.76 0.30 -4.28
CA ARG A 54 8.36 1.39 -5.05
C ARG A 54 7.29 2.17 -5.82
N GLU A 55 6.34 1.49 -6.46
CA GLU A 55 5.24 2.14 -7.17
C GLU A 55 4.35 2.93 -6.21
N LEU A 56 3.90 2.31 -5.12
CA LEU A 56 3.03 2.94 -4.12
C LEU A 56 3.68 4.14 -3.43
N LYS A 57 5.02 4.15 -3.27
CA LYS A 57 5.78 5.33 -2.77
C LYS A 57 6.00 6.44 -3.80
N LYS A 58 5.86 6.13 -5.08
CA LYS A 58 6.05 7.08 -6.19
C LYS A 58 4.75 7.74 -6.66
N THR A 59 3.61 7.26 -6.18
CA THR A 59 2.32 7.96 -6.34
C THR A 59 2.39 9.36 -5.74
N ASP A 60 1.55 10.25 -6.27
CA ASP A 60 1.39 11.61 -5.76
C ASP A 60 -0.10 11.93 -5.56
N PRO A 61 -0.57 12.08 -4.31
CA PRO A 61 0.17 11.87 -3.06
C PRO A 61 0.58 10.40 -2.83
N LYS A 62 1.64 10.20 -2.05
CA LYS A 62 2.19 8.85 -1.74
C LYS A 62 1.19 8.02 -0.95
N LEU A 63 1.02 6.75 -1.29
CA LEU A 63 0.12 5.83 -0.57
C LEU A 63 0.78 5.14 0.63
N ILE A 64 2.09 4.91 0.59
CA ILE A 64 2.83 4.26 1.68
C ILE A 64 4.10 5.04 2.03
N LYS A 65 4.61 4.84 3.24
CA LYS A 65 5.87 5.42 3.71
C LYS A 65 6.72 4.41 4.47
N CYS A 66 8.04 4.60 4.44
CA CYS A 66 8.98 3.86 5.26
C CYS A 66 9.01 4.46 6.66
N LEU A 67 8.74 3.67 7.69
CA LEU A 67 8.72 4.10 9.08
C LEU A 67 10.10 3.97 9.75
N THR A 68 10.95 3.08 9.23
CA THR A 68 12.28 2.80 9.78
C THR A 68 13.38 3.00 8.71
N PRO A 69 13.59 4.22 8.19
CA PRO A 69 14.50 4.48 7.07
C PRO A 69 15.97 4.18 7.39
N ASP A 70 16.38 4.32 8.65
CA ASP A 70 17.75 4.11 9.11
C ASP A 70 18.13 2.63 9.21
N GLN A 71 17.14 1.73 9.13
CA GLN A 71 17.39 0.30 9.18
C GLN A 71 17.92 -0.20 7.81
N PRO A 72 19.05 -0.93 7.78
CA PRO A 72 19.59 -1.47 6.53
C PRO A 72 18.76 -2.63 5.99
N HIS A 73 18.09 -3.37 6.87
CA HIS A 73 17.28 -4.55 6.55
C HIS A 73 15.94 -4.49 7.29
N HIS A 74 14.95 -5.27 6.84
CA HIS A 74 13.63 -5.39 7.49
C HIS A 74 12.93 -4.05 7.75
N ARG A 75 13.04 -3.12 6.79
CA ARG A 75 12.37 -1.81 6.91
C ARG A 75 10.86 -2.01 6.99
N LEU A 76 10.25 -1.40 7.99
CA LEU A 76 8.81 -1.37 8.16
C LEU A 76 8.21 -0.24 7.34
N TYR A 77 7.09 -0.56 6.70
CA TYR A 77 6.29 0.38 5.92
C TYR A 77 4.89 0.44 6.53
N GLY A 78 4.22 1.58 6.35
CA GLY A 78 2.82 1.77 6.72
C GLY A 78 2.13 2.69 5.74
N LEU A 79 0.81 2.79 5.85
CA LEU A 79 0.02 3.72 5.05
C LEU A 79 0.33 5.18 5.41
N THR A 80 0.13 6.05 4.43
CA THR A 80 -0.03 7.50 4.66
C THR A 80 -1.51 7.81 4.87
N GLU A 81 -1.85 9.05 5.22
CA GLU A 81 -3.24 9.52 5.28
C GLU A 81 -3.98 9.31 3.94
N THR A 82 -3.29 9.51 2.81
CA THR A 82 -3.82 9.21 1.48
C THR A 82 -4.02 7.72 1.28
N GLY A 83 -3.06 6.90 1.76
CA GLY A 83 -3.17 5.44 1.74
C GLY A 83 -4.38 4.94 2.50
N ASP A 84 -4.61 5.46 3.71
CA ASP A 84 -5.80 5.16 4.52
C ASP A 84 -7.08 5.61 3.81
N THR A 85 -7.09 6.81 3.23
CA THR A 85 -8.23 7.27 2.43
C THR A 85 -8.52 6.33 1.26
N VAL A 86 -7.50 5.85 0.55
CA VAL A 86 -7.68 4.89 -0.54
C VAL A 86 -8.20 3.55 -0.04
N TYR A 87 -7.71 3.07 1.11
CA TYR A 87 -8.13 1.82 1.74
C TYR A 87 -9.65 1.76 1.97
N GLU A 88 -10.28 2.85 2.43
CA GLU A 88 -11.74 2.93 2.64
C GLU A 88 -12.58 2.64 1.38
N TYR A 89 -11.97 2.75 0.20
CA TYR A 89 -12.63 2.52 -1.07
C TYR A 89 -12.12 1.30 -1.83
N ILE A 90 -11.25 0.44 -1.31
CA ILE A 90 -10.85 -0.79 -2.03
C ILE A 90 -11.56 -2.02 -1.44
N PRO A 91 -11.67 -3.13 -2.19
CA PRO A 91 -12.27 -4.35 -1.68
C PRO A 91 -11.46 -4.92 -0.50
N ASN A 92 -12.15 -5.28 0.58
CA ASN A 92 -11.61 -6.13 1.64
C ASN A 92 -11.71 -7.58 1.14
N GLU A 93 -10.63 -8.09 0.54
CA GLU A 93 -10.47 -9.50 0.15
C GLU A 93 -9.52 -10.23 1.09
#